data_AF-A0A3D4KSY0-F1
#
_entry.id   AF-A0A3D4KSY0-F1
#
_cell.length_a   1.000
_cell.length_b   1.000
_cell.length_c   1.000
_cell.angle_alpha   90.00
_cell.angle_beta   90.00
_cell.angle_gamma   90.00
#
_symmetry.space_group_name_H-M   'P 1'
#
loop_
_entity.id
_entity.type
_entity.pdbx_description
1 polymer ?
#
loop_
_entity_poly.entity_id
_entity_poly.type
_entity_poly.pdbx_seq_one_letter_code
_entity_poly.pdbx_strand_id
1 'polypeptide(L)'
;MTGKISATHAFLLGLVLAIAGFITWSATQASTTLNNLVVVAPTAIIIGLLSIGIVAKILLKPVPAPSSSSTDKPSLWGDILLLAGFAVFCFALTNVGFDVATFVFVWVGILMCGSKGKWQPPLYALLFTVFLVKGFGSLFPYPMTTLVL
;
A
#
# COMPACT_ATOMS: atom_id res chain seq x y z
N MET A 1 21.00 -26.61 -2.65
CA MET A 1 20.94 -25.50 -3.61
C MET A 1 19.98 -24.47 -3.08
N THR A 2 20.48 -23.29 -2.70
CA THR A 2 19.71 -22.15 -2.18
C THR A 2 18.75 -21.63 -3.25
N GLY A 3 17.53 -21.21 -2.87
CA GLY A 3 16.54 -20.70 -3.81
C GLY A 3 17.08 -19.53 -4.62
N LYS A 4 16.90 -19.55 -5.95
CA LYS A 4 17.26 -18.41 -6.83
C LYS A 4 16.17 -17.35 -6.72
N ILE A 5 16.54 -16.12 -6.36
CA ILE A 5 15.63 -14.98 -6.45
C ILE A 5 15.51 -14.61 -7.95
N SER A 6 14.29 -14.53 -8.46
CA SER A 6 14.05 -13.97 -9.80
C SER A 6 14.47 -12.51 -9.82
N ALA A 7 15.22 -12.08 -10.85
CA ALA A 7 15.78 -10.73 -10.94
C ALA A 7 14.73 -9.63 -10.76
N THR A 8 13.51 -9.85 -11.29
CA THR A 8 12.38 -8.91 -11.15
C THR A 8 11.93 -8.74 -9.70
N HIS A 9 11.88 -9.84 -8.94
CA HIS A 9 11.48 -9.81 -7.52
C HIS A 9 12.58 -9.19 -6.65
N ALA A 10 13.85 -9.49 -6.95
CA ALA A 10 14.98 -8.85 -6.29
C ALA A 10 14.99 -7.34 -6.52
N PHE A 11 14.75 -6.92 -7.76
CA PHE A 11 14.67 -5.51 -8.12
C PHE A 11 13.52 -4.80 -7.40
N LEU A 12 12.31 -5.36 -7.43
CA LEU A 12 11.15 -4.77 -6.76
C LEU A 12 11.36 -4.66 -5.24
N LEU A 13 11.90 -5.71 -4.62
CA LEU A 13 12.21 -5.70 -3.18
C LEU A 13 13.27 -4.63 -2.86
N GLY A 14 14.32 -4.54 -3.66
CA GLY A 14 15.36 -3.52 -3.53
C GLY A 14 14.82 -2.11 -3.69
N LEU A 15 13.93 -1.89 -4.67
CA LEU A 15 13.27 -0.60 -4.90
C LEU A 15 12.40 -0.19 -3.72
N VAL A 16 11.58 -1.11 -3.19
CA VAL A 16 10.74 -0.86 -2.02
C VAL A 16 11.59 -0.51 -0.80
N LEU A 17 12.68 -1.24 -0.55
CA LEU A 17 13.62 -0.96 0.54
C LEU A 17 14.33 0.39 0.36
N ALA A 18 14.73 0.73 -0.86
CA ALA A 18 15.36 2.01 -1.17
C ALA A 18 14.42 3.20 -0.92
N ILE A 19 13.17 3.10 -1.38
CA ILE A 19 12.15 4.14 -1.15
C ILE A 19 11.81 4.25 0.33
N ALA A 20 11.60 3.12 1.02
CA ALA A 20 11.31 3.12 2.46
C ALA A 20 12.47 3.72 3.27
N GLY A 21 13.72 3.36 2.92
CA GLY A 21 14.93 3.91 3.52
C GLY A 21 15.05 5.42 3.27
N PHE A 22 14.80 5.87 2.04
CA PHE A 22 14.82 7.28 1.69
C PHE A 22 13.77 8.11 2.45
N ILE A 23 12.53 7.62 2.52
CA ILE A 23 11.46 8.29 3.28
C ILE A 23 11.79 8.35 4.77
N THR A 24 12.29 7.24 5.33
CA THR A 24 12.68 7.18 6.75
C THR A 24 13.82 8.14 7.05
N TRP A 25 14.86 8.14 6.22
CA TRP A 25 15.98 9.06 6.31
C TRP A 25 15.51 10.52 6.24
N SER A 26 14.71 10.85 5.23
CA SER A 26 14.18 12.20 5.04
C SER A 26 13.33 12.64 6.23
N ALA A 27 12.50 11.76 6.80
CA ALA A 27 11.71 12.07 7.99
C ALA A 27 12.63 12.31 9.19
N THR A 28 13.61 11.44 9.46
CA THR A 28 14.53 11.61 10.59
C THR A 28 15.38 12.87 10.49
N GLN A 29 15.77 13.27 9.28
CA GLN A 29 16.51 14.51 9.04
C GLN A 29 15.65 15.76 9.26
N ALA A 30 14.35 15.69 8.99
CA ALA A 30 13.43 16.79 9.26
C ALA A 30 13.14 16.95 10.76
N SER A 31 12.85 15.85 11.47
CA SER A 31 12.61 15.85 12.91
C SER A 31 12.54 14.42 13.46
N THR A 32 13.08 14.16 14.64
CA THR A 32 12.94 12.86 15.34
C THR A 32 11.80 12.83 16.35
N THR A 33 10.91 13.82 16.32
CA THR A 33 9.76 13.89 17.23
C THR A 33 8.72 12.81 16.93
N LEU A 34 7.96 12.42 17.96
CA LEU A 34 6.90 11.41 17.84
C LEU A 34 5.89 11.81 16.75
N ASN A 35 5.47 13.07 16.70
CA ASN A 35 4.54 13.57 15.68
C ASN A 35 5.02 13.34 14.23
N ASN A 36 6.33 13.34 13.99
CA ASN A 36 6.89 13.10 12.67
C ASN A 36 7.11 11.60 12.38
N LEU A 37 7.53 10.83 13.39
CA LEU A 37 7.86 9.41 13.22
C LEU A 37 6.68 8.47 13.45
N VAL A 38 5.54 8.95 13.96
CA VAL A 38 4.39 8.13 14.37
C VAL A 38 3.88 7.19 13.28
N VAL A 39 3.98 7.59 12.01
CA VAL A 39 3.63 6.73 10.86
C VAL A 39 4.87 6.17 10.16
N VAL A 40 5.92 6.98 9.98
CA VAL A 40 7.08 6.58 9.18
C VAL A 40 7.84 5.42 9.84
N ALA A 41 8.09 5.51 11.16
CA ALA A 41 8.85 4.49 11.89
C ALA A 41 8.16 3.11 11.91
N PRO A 42 6.87 2.96 12.32
CA PRO A 42 6.24 1.64 12.31
C PRO A 42 6.10 1.07 10.90
N THR A 43 5.84 1.92 9.90
CA THR A 43 5.75 1.48 8.50
C THR A 43 7.10 0.94 8.01
N ALA A 44 8.19 1.64 8.29
CA ALA A 44 9.54 1.20 7.94
C ALA A 44 9.92 -0.12 8.63
N ILE A 45 9.56 -0.28 9.91
CA ILE A 45 9.78 -1.53 10.65
C ILE A 45 9.02 -2.70 10.00
N ILE A 46 7.74 -2.51 9.68
CA ILE A 46 6.92 -3.55 9.05
C ILE A 46 7.50 -3.95 7.68
N ILE A 47 7.86 -2.96 6.86
CA ILE A 47 8.49 -3.22 5.55
C ILE A 47 9.81 -3.98 5.72
N GLY A 48 10.64 -3.60 6.68
CA GLY A 48 11.89 -4.28 7.00
C GLY A 48 11.67 -5.73 7.42
N LEU A 49 10.74 -5.97 8.36
CA LEU A 49 10.40 -7.32 8.84
C LEU A 49 9.85 -8.22 7.73
N LEU A 50 8.95 -7.69 6.90
CA LEU A 50 8.40 -8.42 5.75
C LEU A 50 9.50 -8.76 4.74
N SER A 51 10.39 -7.81 4.45
CA SER A 51 11.50 -8.01 3.52
C SER A 51 12.47 -9.08 4.03
N ILE A 52 12.83 -9.03 5.31
CA ILE A 52 13.65 -10.06 5.97
C ILE A 52 12.94 -11.42 5.89
N GLY A 53 11.64 -11.48 6.20
CA GLY A 53 10.85 -12.70 6.13
C GLY A 53 10.80 -13.31 4.73
N ILE A 54 10.68 -12.48 3.69
CA ILE A 54 10.70 -12.91 2.28
C ILE A 54 12.08 -13.48 1.93
N VAL A 55 13.15 -12.74 2.22
CA VAL A 55 14.53 -13.19 1.94
C VAL A 55 14.84 -14.47 2.70
N ALA A 56 14.52 -14.54 3.99
CA ALA A 56 14.70 -15.72 4.82
C ALA A 56 13.92 -16.92 4.25
N LYS A 57 12.65 -16.75 3.87
CA LYS A 57 11.88 -17.83 3.25
C LYS A 57 12.50 -18.32 1.95
N ILE A 58 13.04 -17.44 1.10
CA ILE A 58 13.67 -17.85 -0.16
C ILE A 58 14.98 -18.60 0.10
N LEU A 59 15.78 -18.15 1.07
CA LEU A 59 17.05 -18.79 1.41
C LEU A 59 16.86 -20.13 2.14
N LEU A 60 15.82 -20.24 2.98
CA LEU A 60 15.53 -21.42 3.80
C LEU A 60 14.67 -22.47 3.07
N LYS A 61 13.95 -22.12 1.99
CA LYS A 61 13.18 -23.11 1.22
C LYS A 61 14.11 -23.99 0.37
N PRO A 62 14.02 -25.33 0.51
CA PRO A 62 14.62 -26.25 -0.46
C PRO A 62 13.97 -26.04 -1.83
N VAL A 63 14.76 -26.08 -2.90
CA VAL A 63 14.26 -26.04 -4.29
C VAL A 63 13.29 -27.20 -4.50
N PRO A 64 11.99 -26.96 -4.73
CA PRO A 64 11.07 -28.02 -5.12
C PRO A 64 11.45 -28.49 -6.53
N ALA A 65 11.34 -29.81 -6.78
CA ALA A 65 11.34 -30.34 -8.15
C ALA A 65 10.27 -29.61 -8.98
N PRO A 66 10.50 -29.40 -10.29
CA PRO A 66 9.61 -28.59 -11.13
C PRO A 66 8.21 -29.21 -11.15
N SER A 67 7.29 -28.64 -10.38
CA SER A 67 5.87 -28.96 -10.45
C SER A 67 5.24 -28.03 -11.49
N SER A 68 4.87 -28.62 -12.62
CA SER A 68 4.08 -28.00 -13.68
C SER A 68 2.63 -27.83 -13.24
N SER A 69 2.37 -27.00 -12.23
CA SER A 69 1.00 -26.75 -11.78
C SER A 69 0.85 -25.39 -11.10
N SER A 70 0.83 -24.35 -11.94
CA SER A 70 -0.03 -23.15 -11.81
C SER A 70 0.33 -22.20 -12.96
N THR A 71 -0.24 -22.46 -14.13
CA THR A 71 -0.34 -21.46 -15.19
C THR A 71 -1.48 -20.50 -14.83
N ASP A 72 -1.32 -19.74 -13.75
CA ASP A 72 -1.96 -18.44 -13.68
C ASP A 72 -1.01 -17.50 -14.41
N LYS A 73 -1.29 -17.23 -15.69
CA LYS A 73 -0.57 -16.17 -16.40
C LYS A 73 -0.78 -14.88 -15.61
N PRO A 74 0.27 -14.21 -15.10
CA PRO A 74 0.10 -12.90 -14.52
C PRO A 74 -0.50 -11.99 -15.59
N SER A 75 -1.71 -11.48 -15.34
CA SER A 75 -2.37 -10.55 -16.24
C SER A 75 -1.68 -9.20 -16.07
N LEU A 76 -0.63 -8.96 -16.86
CA LEU A 76 0.06 -7.66 -16.93
C LEU A 76 -0.93 -6.50 -17.05
N TRP A 77 -2.03 -6.72 -17.76
CA TRP A 77 -3.10 -5.74 -17.92
C TRP A 77 -3.84 -5.42 -16.62
N GLY A 78 -4.08 -6.42 -15.78
CA GLY A 78 -4.67 -6.22 -14.45
C GLY A 78 -3.75 -5.41 -13.55
N ASP A 79 -2.45 -5.74 -13.55
CA ASP A 79 -1.45 -5.01 -12.76
C ASP A 79 -1.30 -3.56 -13.23
N ILE A 80 -1.28 -3.33 -14.54
CA ILE A 80 -1.23 -1.98 -15.13
C ILE A 80 -2.49 -1.19 -14.77
N LEU A 81 -3.67 -1.80 -14.85
CA LEU A 81 -4.93 -1.14 -14.51
C LEU A 81 -4.99 -0.78 -13.02
N LEU A 82 -4.54 -1.67 -12.15
CA LEU A 82 -4.47 -1.43 -10.71
C LEU A 82 -3.48 -0.30 -10.39
N LEU A 83 -2.30 -0.31 -11.02
CA LEU A 83 -1.30 0.73 -10.84
C LEU A 83 -1.81 2.08 -11.34
N ALA A 84 -2.47 2.12 -12.50
CA ALA A 84 -3.09 3.33 -13.03
C ALA A 84 -4.21 3.84 -12.11
N GLY A 85 -5.07 2.95 -11.60
CA GLY A 85 -6.11 3.31 -10.64
C GLY A 85 -5.54 3.87 -9.34
N PHE A 86 -4.45 3.29 -8.85
CA PHE A 86 -3.74 3.80 -7.67
C PHE A 86 -3.08 5.17 -7.93
N ALA A 87 -2.49 5.39 -9.11
CA ALA A 87 -1.93 6.68 -9.49
C ALA A 87 -3.01 7.77 -9.58
N VAL A 88 -4.15 7.46 -10.19
CA VAL A 88 -5.32 8.37 -10.24
C VAL A 88 -5.82 8.68 -8.83
N PHE A 89 -5.87 7.69 -7.94
CA PHE A 89 -6.22 7.91 -6.54
C PHE A 89 -5.26 8.88 -5.84
N CYS A 90 -3.95 8.65 -5.94
CA CYS A 90 -2.93 9.55 -5.38
C CYS A 90 -3.07 10.98 -5.90
N PHE A 91 -3.35 11.16 -7.19
CA PHE A 91 -3.60 12.47 -7.78
C PHE A 91 -4.90 13.12 -7.26
N ALA A 92 -5.96 12.33 -7.09
CA ALA A 92 -7.25 12.81 -6.61
C ALA A 92 -7.21 13.23 -5.13
N LEU A 93 -6.37 12.59 -4.29
CA LEU A 93 -6.21 12.95 -2.88
C LEU A 93 -5.87 14.44 -2.67
N THR A 94 -5.08 15.04 -3.55
CA THR A 94 -4.63 16.44 -3.43
C THR A 94 -5.47 17.42 -4.23
N ASN A 95 -6.06 16.99 -5.37
CA ASN A 95 -6.81 17.88 -6.26
C ASN A 95 -8.32 17.90 -6.03
N VAL A 96 -8.91 16.78 -5.64
CA VAL A 96 -10.37 16.66 -5.44
C VAL A 96 -10.71 16.84 -3.96
N GLY A 97 -9.91 16.23 -3.09
CA GLY A 97 -10.15 16.20 -1.65
C GLY A 97 -9.92 14.80 -1.11
N PHE A 98 -9.20 14.72 0.00
CA PHE A 98 -8.77 13.49 0.66
C PHE A 98 -9.95 12.59 1.05
N ASP A 99 -11.06 13.19 1.49
CA ASP A 99 -12.29 12.49 1.86
C ASP A 99 -12.99 11.86 0.65
N VAL A 100 -13.34 12.65 -0.36
CA VAL A 100 -14.10 12.19 -1.53
C VAL A 100 -13.29 11.21 -2.36
N ALA A 101 -12.00 11.48 -2.56
CA ALA A 101 -11.11 10.56 -3.26
C ALA A 101 -11.02 9.21 -2.55
N THR A 102 -10.86 9.20 -1.22
CA THR A 102 -10.82 7.96 -0.42
C THR A 102 -12.14 7.21 -0.48
N PHE A 103 -13.27 7.92 -0.36
CA PHE A 103 -14.60 7.32 -0.44
C PHE A 103 -14.83 6.60 -1.78
N VAL A 104 -14.59 7.29 -2.90
CA VAL A 104 -14.79 6.72 -4.23
C VAL A 104 -13.84 5.56 -4.48
N PHE A 105 -12.57 5.70 -4.11
CA PHE A 105 -11.57 4.66 -4.31
C PHE A 105 -11.92 3.37 -3.56
N VAL A 106 -12.28 3.48 -2.27
CA VAL A 106 -12.66 2.34 -1.44
C VAL A 106 -13.94 1.70 -1.96
N TRP A 107 -14.94 2.50 -2.34
CA TRP A 107 -16.18 1.98 -2.90
C TRP A 107 -15.92 1.20 -4.20
N VAL A 108 -15.20 1.78 -5.15
CA VAL A 108 -14.86 1.11 -6.43
C VAL A 108 -14.05 -0.17 -6.17
N GLY A 109 -13.11 -0.15 -5.23
CA GLY A 109 -12.34 -1.34 -4.85
C GLY A 109 -13.23 -2.49 -4.35
N ILE A 110 -14.23 -2.19 -3.52
CA ILE A 110 -15.18 -3.20 -3.01
C ILE A 110 -16.06 -3.76 -4.13
N LEU A 111 -16.46 -2.91 -5.09
CA LEU A 111 -17.21 -3.36 -6.26
C LEU A 111 -16.36 -4.28 -7.15
N MET A 112 -15.08 -3.95 -7.34
CA MET A 112 -14.13 -4.80 -8.08
C MET A 112 -13.89 -6.15 -7.40
N CYS A 113 -13.94 -6.22 -6.07
CA CYS A 113 -13.88 -7.47 -5.31
C CYS A 113 -15.16 -8.32 -5.40
N GLY A 114 -16.19 -7.89 -6.15
CA GLY A 114 -17.39 -8.71 -6.41
C GLY A 114 -18.45 -8.67 -5.30
N SER A 115 -18.51 -7.58 -4.52
CA SER A 115 -19.59 -7.38 -3.55
C SER A 115 -20.98 -7.50 -4.20
N LYS A 116 -21.85 -8.33 -3.62
CA LYS A 116 -23.23 -8.53 -4.08
C LYS A 116 -24.23 -7.53 -3.48
N GLY A 117 -23.89 -6.85 -2.38
CA GLY A 117 -24.75 -5.89 -1.71
C GLY A 117 -24.76 -4.53 -2.42
N LYS A 118 -25.93 -3.95 -2.66
CA LYS A 118 -26.06 -2.60 -3.28
C LYS A 118 -25.78 -1.45 -2.30
N TRP A 119 -26.09 -1.65 -1.01
CA TRP A 119 -25.97 -0.62 0.03
C TRP A 119 -24.75 -0.82 0.96
N GLN A 120 -24.21 -2.03 1.05
CA GLN A 120 -23.08 -2.33 1.94
C GLN A 120 -21.77 -1.64 1.49
N PRO A 121 -21.39 -1.63 0.19
CA PRO A 121 -20.17 -0.97 -0.28
C PRO A 121 -20.13 0.54 0.00
N PRO A 122 -21.16 1.34 -0.35
CA PRO A 122 -21.12 2.77 -0.07
C PRO A 122 -21.16 3.06 1.44
N LEU A 123 -21.90 2.28 2.23
CA LEU A 123 -21.93 2.48 3.68
C LEU A 123 -20.57 2.20 4.32
N TYR A 124 -19.92 1.09 3.95
CA TYR A 124 -18.58 0.78 4.43
C TYR A 124 -17.57 1.85 4.01
N ALA A 125 -17.57 2.25 2.74
CA ALA A 125 -16.68 3.27 2.24
C ALA A 125 -16.87 4.59 2.99
N LEU A 126 -18.12 4.98 3.29
CA LEU A 126 -18.44 6.19 4.06
C LEU A 126 -17.87 6.11 5.48
N LEU A 127 -18.18 5.03 6.20
CA LEU A 127 -17.71 4.85 7.58
C LEU A 127 -16.18 4.81 7.65
N PHE A 128 -15.55 4.09 6.72
CA PHE A 128 -14.10 4.02 6.61
C PHE A 128 -13.49 5.39 6.34
N THR A 129 -14.01 6.15 5.37
CA THR A 129 -13.54 7.50 5.06
C THR A 129 -13.68 8.44 6.25
N VAL A 130 -14.83 8.45 6.93
CA VAL A 130 -15.04 9.30 8.11
C VAL A 130 -14.03 8.96 9.22
N PHE A 131 -13.86 7.68 9.51
CA PHE A 131 -12.91 7.23 10.51
C PHE A 131 -11.48 7.60 10.14
N LEU A 132 -11.12 7.44 8.87
CA LEU A 132 -9.78 7.75 8.37
C LEU A 132 -9.51 9.26 8.40
N VAL A 133 -10.40 10.08 7.85
CA VAL A 133 -10.25 11.55 7.83
C VAL A 133 -10.14 12.10 9.25
N LYS A 134 -11.02 11.69 10.16
CA LYS A 134 -10.96 12.15 11.56
C LYS A 134 -9.77 11.59 12.32
N GLY A 135 -9.42 10.33 12.10
CA GLY A 135 -8.26 9.69 12.72
C GLY A 135 -6.97 10.38 12.31
N PHE A 136 -6.75 10.58 11.01
CA PHE A 136 -5.58 11.31 10.51
C PHE A 136 -5.60 12.78 10.91
N GLY A 137 -6.76 13.47 10.86
CA GLY A 137 -6.86 14.87 11.31
C GLY A 137 -6.58 15.06 12.80
N SER A 138 -6.85 14.04 13.63
CA SER A 138 -6.49 14.06 15.05
C SER A 138 -5.01 13.76 15.29
N LEU A 139 -4.36 12.99 14.42
CA LEU A 139 -2.96 12.57 14.55
C LEU A 139 -1.99 13.57 13.93
N PHE A 140 -2.40 14.26 12.87
CA PHE A 140 -1.58 15.22 12.14
C PHE A 140 -2.17 16.62 12.26
N PRO A 141 -1.48 17.57 12.91
CA PRO A 141 -1.86 18.99 12.91
C PRO A 141 -1.49 19.63 11.56
N TYR A 142 -1.92 19.04 10.45
CA TYR A 142 -1.66 19.51 9.10
C TYR A 142 -2.99 19.60 8.33
N PRO A 143 -3.27 20.72 7.65
CA PRO A 143 -4.50 20.87 6.88
C PRO A 143 -4.49 19.88 5.71
N MET A 144 -5.28 18.82 5.83
CA MET A 144 -5.58 17.95 4.69
C MET A 144 -6.71 18.59 3.90
N THR A 145 -6.53 18.72 2.58
CA THR A 145 -7.58 19.22 1.69
C THR A 145 -8.76 18.25 1.73
N THR A 146 -9.83 18.61 2.43
CA THR A 146 -11.11 17.90 2.41
C THR A 146 -12.10 18.71 1.57
N LEU A 147 -12.99 18.02 0.85
CA LEU A 147 -14.03 18.70 0.06
C LEU A 147 -15.31 18.88 0.86
N VAL A 148 -15.61 17.96 1.78
CA VAL A 148 -16.87 17.89 2.52
C VAL A 148 -16.65 17.89 4.04
N LEU A 149 -15.71 17.08 4.53
CA LEU A 149 -15.48 16.82 5.97
C LEU A 149 -14.60 17.86 6.68
#